data_AF-A0A349N2K4-F1
#
_entry.id   AF-A0A349N2K4-F1
#
_cell.length_a   1.000
_cell.length_b   1.000
_cell.length_c   1.000
_cell.angle_alpha   90.00
_cell.angle_beta   90.00
_cell.angle_gamma   90.00
#
_symmetry.space_group_name_H-M   'P 1'
#
loop_
_entity.id
_entity.type
_entity.pdbx_description
1 polymer ?
#
loop_
_entity_poly.entity_id
_entity_poly.type
_entity_poly.pdbx_seq_one_letter_code
_entity_poly.pdbx_strand_id
1 'polypeptide(L)'
;MKKIWSCMLLFIACLALAGCGGKPAASSAASVTYHYKDQSVTLASRPQKIVPLSAPLLNMLYAVDGTAAGRPTTDSPIPEAARSLPEIGHVQNINMETLVGLQPDLVLGEKAQNGKLASMLDSSHIPYLMINYDGISDNVPLLKFLGQISGTETQADKAVKSYEGGVQKAKEEAAAFTPARIAVL
;
A
#
# COMPACT_ATOMS: atom_id res chain seq x y z
N MET A 1 -11.66 48.66 -58.65
CA MET A 1 -11.65 49.42 -57.37
C MET A 1 -10.19 49.68 -57.01
N LYS A 2 -9.52 50.69 -57.58
CA LYS A 2 -9.38 52.08 -57.10
C LYS A 2 -9.01 52.21 -55.61
N LYS A 3 -7.72 52.12 -55.28
CA LYS A 3 -6.85 53.25 -54.86
C LYS A 3 -5.67 52.78 -54.01
N ILE A 4 -4.49 52.95 -54.58
CA ILE A 4 -3.17 52.99 -53.94
C ILE A 4 -2.91 54.47 -53.63
N TRP A 5 -2.74 54.81 -52.35
CA TRP A 5 -2.18 56.05 -51.75
C TRP A 5 -2.49 55.94 -50.25
N SER A 6 -1.57 56.00 -49.29
CA SER A 6 -0.46 56.93 -49.19
C SER A 6 0.58 56.38 -48.18
N CYS A 7 1.84 56.38 -48.63
CA CYS A 7 3.06 56.66 -47.88
C CYS A 7 2.83 57.22 -46.45
N MET A 8 3.31 56.54 -45.42
CA MET A 8 4.66 56.70 -44.84
C MET A 8 4.71 57.88 -43.86
N LEU A 9 4.72 57.57 -42.55
CA LEU A 9 5.59 58.16 -41.52
C LEU A 9 5.04 57.90 -40.10
N LEU A 10 5.66 56.98 -39.38
CA LEU A 10 5.91 56.92 -37.92
C LEU A 10 6.38 55.47 -37.63
N PHE A 11 7.62 55.13 -37.96
CA PHE A 11 8.80 55.29 -37.10
C PHE A 11 8.59 54.74 -35.67
N ILE A 12 9.26 53.61 -35.41
CA ILE A 12 9.66 53.06 -34.10
C ILE A 12 8.56 52.41 -33.25
N ALA A 13 8.54 51.08 -33.29
CA ALA A 13 8.62 50.25 -32.08
C ALA A 13 9.14 48.87 -32.47
N CYS A 14 10.44 48.66 -32.26
CA CYS A 14 11.11 47.38 -32.41
C CYS A 14 10.51 46.31 -31.48
N LEU A 15 10.41 45.10 -32.04
CA LEU A 15 10.66 43.80 -31.45
C LEU A 15 10.89 43.75 -29.92
N ALA A 16 10.03 43.02 -29.22
CA ALA A 16 10.42 42.20 -28.07
C ALA A 16 9.38 41.11 -27.78
N LEU A 17 9.77 39.86 -28.08
CA LEU A 17 9.68 38.67 -27.22
C LEU A 17 8.27 38.17 -26.83
N ALA A 18 7.79 37.09 -27.44
CA ALA A 18 8.09 35.69 -27.06
C ALA A 18 7.17 35.13 -25.96
N GLY A 19 6.28 34.25 -26.39
CA GLY A 19 6.05 32.98 -25.69
C GLY A 19 5.24 33.00 -24.39
N CYS A 20 3.93 33.21 -24.46
CA CYS A 20 3.01 32.61 -23.48
C CYS A 20 2.59 31.21 -23.95
N GLY A 21 3.58 30.31 -24.06
CA GLY A 21 3.36 28.87 -24.16
C GLY A 21 3.53 28.27 -22.77
N GLY A 22 2.58 28.52 -21.89
CA GLY A 22 2.53 27.91 -20.56
C GLY A 22 2.34 26.40 -20.68
N LYS A 23 3.43 25.67 -20.85
CA LYS A 23 3.48 24.23 -20.65
C LYS A 23 3.01 24.00 -19.20
N PRO A 24 1.98 23.18 -18.95
CA PRO A 24 1.63 22.86 -17.57
C PRO A 24 2.89 22.24 -16.96
N ALA A 25 3.45 22.91 -15.96
CA ALA A 25 4.50 22.33 -15.15
C ALA A 25 3.95 21.01 -14.65
N ALA A 26 4.61 19.91 -15.04
CA ALA A 26 4.29 18.60 -14.50
C ALA A 26 4.33 18.75 -12.99
N SER A 27 3.16 18.64 -12.35
CA SER A 27 3.06 18.60 -10.90
C SER A 27 3.94 17.44 -10.46
N SER A 28 5.10 17.76 -9.88
CA SER A 28 5.91 16.78 -9.17
C SER A 28 5.01 16.26 -8.06
N ALA A 29 4.36 15.12 -8.29
CA ALA A 29 3.53 14.47 -7.29
C ALA A 29 4.40 14.35 -6.03
N ALA A 30 4.02 15.06 -4.98
CA ALA A 30 4.76 15.02 -3.73
C ALA A 30 4.72 13.58 -3.23
N SER A 31 5.89 12.99 -3.00
CA SER A 31 6.00 11.65 -2.44
C SER A 31 5.31 11.58 -1.08
N VAL A 32 4.60 10.49 -0.82
CA VAL A 32 3.89 10.25 0.44
C VAL A 32 4.70 9.28 1.28
N THR A 33 4.96 9.62 2.54
CA THR A 33 5.62 8.72 3.49
C THR A 33 4.59 8.13 4.43
N TYR A 34 4.57 6.81 4.52
CA TYR A 34 3.75 6.04 5.43
C TYR A 34 4.61 5.50 6.57
N HIS A 35 4.12 5.61 7.80
CA HIS A 35 4.83 5.17 9.00
C HIS A 35 4.10 3.98 9.62
N TYR A 36 4.86 2.96 10.00
CA TYR A 36 4.38 1.81 10.75
C TYR A 36 5.39 1.48 11.84
N LYS A 37 5.02 1.76 13.10
CA LYS A 37 5.94 1.66 14.25
C LYS A 37 7.26 2.41 13.97
N ASP A 38 8.39 1.72 14.07
CA ASP A 38 9.74 2.27 13.82
C ASP A 38 10.17 2.19 12.35
N GLN A 39 9.28 1.79 11.45
CA GLN A 39 9.54 1.67 10.01
C GLN A 39 8.77 2.75 9.24
N SER A 40 9.30 3.12 8.07
CA SER A 40 8.61 3.99 7.13
C SER A 40 8.88 3.58 5.70
N VAL A 41 7.93 3.86 4.81
CA VAL A 41 8.09 3.69 3.37
C VAL A 41 7.62 4.94 2.66
N THR A 42 8.46 5.45 1.75
CA THR A 42 8.13 6.62 0.92
C THR A 42 7.77 6.17 -0.48
N LEU A 43 6.58 6.55 -0.94
CA LEU A 43 6.01 6.17 -2.22
C LEU A 43 5.73 7.41 -3.06
N ALA A 44 5.74 7.28 -4.39
CA ALA A 44 5.44 8.39 -5.29
C ALA A 44 3.99 8.89 -5.16
N SER A 45 3.08 8.00 -4.80
CA SER A 45 1.66 8.27 -4.54
C SER A 45 1.11 7.21 -3.57
N ARG A 46 -0.20 7.28 -3.28
CA ARG A 46 -0.89 6.16 -2.62
C ARG A 46 -0.67 4.87 -3.43
N PRO A 47 -0.30 3.74 -2.79
CA PRO A 47 -0.07 2.50 -3.49
C PRO A 47 -1.38 1.98 -4.10
N GLN A 48 -1.31 1.44 -5.31
CA GLN A 48 -2.41 0.86 -6.07
C GLN A 48 -2.17 -0.62 -6.39
N LYS A 49 -0.92 -1.08 -6.32
CA LYS A 49 -0.50 -2.47 -6.56
C LYS A 49 0.20 -3.04 -5.31
N ILE A 50 -0.56 -3.15 -4.24
CA ILE A 50 -0.09 -3.75 -2.99
C ILE A 50 -0.01 -5.28 -3.16
N VAL A 51 1.11 -5.89 -2.78
CA VAL A 51 1.25 -7.35 -2.76
C VAL A 51 1.64 -7.82 -1.36
N PRO A 52 0.70 -8.41 -0.59
CA PRO A 52 1.00 -9.07 0.68
C PRO A 52 1.64 -10.44 0.41
N LEU A 53 2.67 -10.79 1.18
CA LEU A 53 3.44 -12.03 1.03
C LEU A 53 2.96 -13.17 1.93
N SER A 54 1.95 -12.92 2.77
CA SER A 54 1.40 -13.91 3.70
C SER A 54 -0.12 -13.86 3.77
N ALA A 55 -0.72 -14.96 4.23
CA ALA A 55 -2.17 -15.04 4.41
C ALA A 55 -2.71 -14.06 5.46
N PRO A 56 -2.06 -13.86 6.64
CA PRO A 56 -2.51 -12.86 7.61
C PRO A 56 -2.53 -11.44 7.05
N LEU A 57 -1.46 -11.02 6.37
CA LEU A 57 -1.39 -9.69 5.76
C LEU A 57 -2.45 -9.51 4.67
N LEU A 58 -2.69 -10.53 3.84
CA LEU A 58 -3.76 -10.53 2.85
C LEU A 58 -5.14 -10.40 3.50
N ASN A 59 -5.44 -11.21 4.51
CA ASN A 59 -6.74 -11.18 5.20
C ASN A 59 -6.98 -9.83 5.88
N MET A 60 -5.98 -9.26 6.56
CA MET A 60 -6.11 -7.97 7.22
C MET A 60 -6.25 -6.81 6.24
N LEU A 61 -5.59 -6.87 5.07
CA LEU A 61 -5.75 -5.87 4.01
C LEU A 61 -7.20 -5.85 3.50
N TYR A 62 -7.79 -7.02 3.27
CA TYR A 62 -9.19 -7.12 2.84
C TYR A 62 -10.19 -6.81 3.96
N ALA A 63 -9.83 -7.02 5.23
CA ALA A 63 -10.68 -6.66 6.37
C ALA A 63 -10.91 -5.14 6.49
N VAL A 64 -10.04 -4.34 5.88
CA VAL A 64 -10.17 -2.87 5.81
C VAL A 64 -10.61 -2.39 4.43
N ASP A 65 -11.20 -3.27 3.60
CA ASP A 65 -11.59 -3.01 2.20
C ASP A 65 -10.43 -2.58 1.28
N GLY A 66 -9.18 -2.90 1.65
CA GLY A 66 -8.04 -2.81 0.75
C GLY A 66 -8.06 -3.92 -0.31
N THR A 67 -7.24 -3.77 -1.35
CA THR A 67 -7.13 -4.75 -2.43
C THR A 67 -5.67 -5.11 -2.70
N ALA A 68 -5.43 -6.35 -3.11
CA ALA A 68 -4.11 -6.84 -3.50
C ALA A 68 -4.00 -7.03 -5.01
N ALA A 69 -2.79 -6.86 -5.55
CA ALA A 69 -2.46 -7.13 -6.95
C ALA A 69 -1.96 -8.56 -7.19
N GLY A 70 -1.67 -9.30 -6.12
CA GLY A 70 -1.21 -10.68 -6.13
C GLY A 70 -1.34 -11.30 -4.76
N ARG A 71 -1.28 -12.63 -4.68
CA ARG A 71 -1.36 -13.36 -3.41
C ARG A 71 -0.37 -14.53 -3.36
N PRO A 72 0.10 -14.93 -2.17
CA PRO A 72 0.80 -16.18 -2.05
C PRO A 72 -0.18 -17.36 -2.11
N THR A 73 0.32 -18.53 -2.51
CA THR A 73 -0.40 -19.80 -2.38
C THR A 73 -0.27 -20.29 -0.94
N THR A 74 -1.36 -20.76 -0.36
CA THR A 74 -1.44 -21.27 1.03
C THR A 74 -2.63 -22.19 1.19
N ASP A 75 -2.57 -23.10 2.16
CA ASP A 75 -3.72 -23.90 2.60
C ASP A 75 -4.61 -23.15 3.61
N SER A 76 -4.11 -22.02 4.14
CA SER A 76 -4.89 -21.19 5.07
C SER A 76 -6.05 -20.49 4.34
N PRO A 77 -7.17 -20.24 5.04
CA PRO A 77 -8.25 -19.44 4.48
C PRO A 77 -7.77 -18.06 4.01
N ILE A 78 -8.25 -17.65 2.85
CA ILE A 78 -8.02 -16.35 2.25
C ILE A 78 -9.36 -15.70 1.85
N PRO A 79 -9.41 -14.38 1.65
CA PRO A 79 -10.62 -13.71 1.20
C PRO A 79 -11.08 -14.24 -0.16
N GLU A 80 -12.39 -14.43 -0.33
CA GLU A 80 -12.95 -14.95 -1.60
C GLU A 80 -12.55 -14.08 -2.79
N ALA A 81 -12.61 -12.75 -2.62
CA ALA A 81 -12.22 -11.77 -3.63
C ALA A 81 -10.72 -11.81 -3.99
N ALA A 82 -9.88 -12.49 -3.22
CA ALA A 82 -8.45 -12.65 -3.51
C ALA A 82 -8.16 -13.94 -4.30
N ARG A 83 -9.09 -14.90 -4.39
CA ARG A 83 -8.80 -16.23 -4.98
C ARG A 83 -8.36 -16.17 -6.44
N SER A 84 -8.93 -15.24 -7.21
CA SER A 84 -8.62 -15.04 -8.63
C SER A 84 -7.34 -14.23 -8.90
N LEU A 85 -6.70 -13.71 -7.85
CA LEU A 85 -5.47 -12.93 -8.02
C LEU A 85 -4.31 -13.81 -8.52
N PRO A 86 -3.35 -13.23 -9.25
CA PRO A 86 -2.11 -13.89 -9.62
C PRO A 86 -1.40 -14.46 -8.39
N GLU A 87 -0.96 -15.72 -8.49
CA GLU A 87 -0.18 -16.37 -7.45
C GLU A 87 1.31 -16.01 -7.59
N ILE A 88 1.95 -15.67 -6.46
CA ILE A 88 3.38 -15.34 -6.37
C ILE A 88 4.21 -16.46 -5.73
N GLY A 89 3.76 -17.71 -5.88
CA GLY A 89 4.34 -18.87 -5.23
C GLY A 89 3.87 -19.09 -3.79
N HIS A 90 4.34 -20.18 -3.19
CA HIS A 90 3.90 -20.61 -1.86
C HIS A 90 4.39 -19.68 -0.76
N VAL A 91 3.60 -19.46 0.30
CA VAL A 91 3.96 -18.58 1.45
C VAL A 91 5.34 -18.87 2.07
N GLN A 92 5.80 -20.13 2.05
CA GLN A 92 7.12 -20.52 2.56
C GLN A 92 8.27 -20.24 1.57
N ASN A 93 7.95 -20.09 0.29
CA ASN A 93 8.91 -19.88 -0.78
C ASN A 93 8.31 -19.03 -1.90
N ILE A 94 8.24 -17.72 -1.67
CA ILE A 94 7.76 -16.74 -2.64
C ILE A 94 8.63 -16.79 -3.91
N ASN A 95 7.98 -16.84 -5.07
CA ASN A 95 8.64 -16.77 -6.36
C ASN A 95 8.88 -15.30 -6.74
N MET A 96 10.14 -14.88 -6.61
CA MET A 96 10.56 -13.50 -6.86
C MET A 96 10.37 -13.06 -8.31
N GLU A 97 10.52 -13.95 -9.29
CA GLU A 97 10.32 -13.62 -10.71
C GLU A 97 8.86 -13.22 -10.96
N THR A 98 7.93 -14.04 -10.46
CA THR A 98 6.49 -13.73 -10.56
C THR A 98 6.14 -12.46 -9.78
N LEU A 99 6.69 -12.26 -8.58
CA LEU A 99 6.44 -11.07 -7.76
C LEU A 99 6.91 -9.79 -8.47
N VAL A 100 8.14 -9.77 -8.99
CA VAL A 100 8.70 -8.63 -9.73
C VAL A 100 7.90 -8.38 -11.01
N GLY A 101 7.46 -9.45 -11.69
CA GLY A 101 6.64 -9.36 -12.90
C GLY A 101 5.30 -8.65 -12.71
N LEU A 102 4.73 -8.64 -11.50
CA LEU A 102 3.51 -7.88 -11.19
C LEU A 102 3.74 -6.36 -11.12
N GLN A 103 5.00 -5.94 -10.99
CA GLN A 103 5.42 -4.55 -10.77
C GLN A 103 4.66 -3.91 -9.59
N PRO A 104 4.75 -4.48 -8.38
CA PRO A 104 4.12 -3.91 -7.21
C PRO A 104 4.71 -2.55 -6.86
N ASP A 105 3.86 -1.65 -6.38
CA ASP A 105 4.30 -0.37 -5.82
C ASP A 105 4.47 -0.40 -4.30
N LEU A 106 3.98 -1.47 -3.65
CA LEU A 106 4.27 -1.78 -2.25
C LEU A 106 4.17 -3.29 -2.00
N VAL A 107 5.21 -3.86 -1.40
CA VAL A 107 5.19 -5.25 -0.90
C VAL A 107 5.09 -5.25 0.63
N LEU A 108 4.18 -6.05 1.17
CA LEU A 108 4.02 -6.24 2.62
C LEU A 108 4.43 -7.66 2.98
N GLY A 109 5.51 -7.82 3.75
CA GLY A 109 6.00 -9.12 4.22
C GLY A 109 6.01 -9.22 5.73
N GLU A 110 5.98 -10.44 6.26
CA GLU A 110 6.24 -10.69 7.68
C GLU A 110 7.74 -10.86 7.89
N LYS A 111 8.34 -10.09 8.80
CA LYS A 111 9.81 -10.04 8.96
C LYS A 111 10.42 -11.42 9.23
N ALA A 112 9.78 -12.22 10.08
CA ALA A 112 10.24 -13.56 10.44
C ALA A 112 10.24 -14.54 9.25
N GLN A 113 9.29 -14.39 8.32
CA GLN A 113 9.12 -15.31 7.18
C GLN A 113 9.80 -14.81 5.90
N ASN A 114 9.65 -13.52 5.61
CA ASN A 114 10.00 -12.90 4.34
C ASN A 114 11.26 -12.02 4.41
N GLY A 115 11.87 -11.84 5.58
CA GLY A 115 13.03 -10.94 5.74
C GLY A 115 14.20 -11.25 4.79
N LYS A 116 14.39 -12.51 4.41
CA LYS A 116 15.40 -12.94 3.42
C LYS A 116 15.19 -12.38 2.00
N LEU A 117 13.99 -11.86 1.70
CA LEU A 117 13.64 -11.29 0.39
C LEU A 117 13.98 -9.80 0.30
N ALA A 118 14.27 -9.13 1.42
CA ALA A 118 14.53 -7.70 1.50
C ALA A 118 15.58 -7.23 0.49
N SER A 119 16.75 -7.89 0.45
CA SER A 119 17.83 -7.53 -0.48
C SER A 119 17.47 -7.68 -1.96
N MET A 120 16.58 -8.62 -2.30
CA MET A 120 16.11 -8.82 -3.67
C MET A 120 15.08 -7.77 -4.06
N LEU A 121 14.19 -7.37 -3.13
CA LEU A 121 13.25 -6.28 -3.31
C LEU A 121 13.98 -4.94 -3.49
N ASP A 122 15.01 -4.68 -2.67
CA ASP A 122 15.88 -3.51 -2.80
C ASP A 122 16.56 -3.47 -4.18
N SER A 123 17.17 -4.58 -4.61
CA SER A 123 17.83 -4.68 -5.92
C SER A 123 16.86 -4.47 -7.09
N SER A 124 15.58 -4.80 -6.88
CA SER A 124 14.51 -4.62 -7.86
C SER A 124 13.83 -3.25 -7.76
N HIS A 125 14.27 -2.38 -6.84
CA HIS A 125 13.69 -1.06 -6.59
C HIS A 125 12.19 -1.12 -6.23
N ILE A 126 11.76 -2.21 -5.59
CA ILE A 126 10.37 -2.39 -5.14
C ILE A 126 10.26 -1.93 -3.68
N PRO A 127 9.42 -0.93 -3.37
CA PRO A 127 9.19 -0.52 -2.00
C PRO A 127 8.56 -1.64 -1.18
N TYR A 128 9.00 -1.82 0.06
CA TYR A 128 8.45 -2.84 0.95
C TYR A 128 8.44 -2.43 2.41
N LEU A 129 7.59 -3.12 3.20
CA LEU A 129 7.66 -3.14 4.65
C LEU A 129 7.66 -4.59 5.14
N MET A 130 8.64 -4.90 5.98
CA MET A 130 8.72 -6.17 6.70
C MET A 130 8.13 -5.98 8.10
N ILE A 131 6.84 -6.30 8.23
CA ILE A 131 6.04 -6.17 9.44
C ILE A 131 6.58 -7.11 10.51
N ASN A 132 6.94 -6.55 11.66
CA ASN A 132 7.23 -7.34 12.86
C ASN A 132 5.95 -7.53 13.68
N TYR A 133 5.51 -8.78 13.76
CA TYR A 133 4.28 -9.18 14.44
C TYR A 133 4.63 -9.90 15.75
N ASP A 134 4.47 -9.21 16.88
CA ASP A 134 4.78 -9.71 18.22
C ASP A 134 3.53 -10.22 18.96
N GLY A 135 2.34 -10.00 18.39
CA GLY A 135 1.10 -10.58 18.91
C GLY A 135 -0.10 -9.65 18.80
N ILE A 136 -1.08 -9.87 19.69
CA ILE A 136 -2.44 -9.30 19.60
C ILE A 136 -2.48 -7.76 19.62
N SER A 137 -1.46 -7.13 20.23
CA SER A 137 -1.30 -5.67 20.30
C SER A 137 -0.99 -5.03 18.95
N ASP A 138 -0.52 -5.82 17.98
CA ASP A 138 -0.12 -5.32 16.67
C ASP A 138 -1.28 -5.27 15.67
N ASN A 139 -2.36 -5.99 15.95
CA ASN A 139 -3.51 -6.07 15.05
C ASN A 139 -4.13 -4.69 14.79
N VAL A 140 -4.37 -3.90 15.85
CA VAL A 140 -5.01 -2.59 15.72
C VAL A 140 -4.11 -1.57 15.00
N PRO A 141 -2.83 -1.40 15.37
CA PRO A 141 -1.90 -0.57 14.60
C PRO A 141 -1.81 -0.99 13.13
N LEU A 142 -1.78 -2.30 12.85
CA LEU A 142 -1.69 -2.80 11.49
C LEU A 142 -2.97 -2.54 10.69
N LEU A 143 -4.17 -2.77 11.25
CA LEU A 143 -5.44 -2.43 10.57
C LEU A 143 -5.51 -0.94 10.22
N LYS A 144 -5.12 -0.06 11.15
CA LYS A 144 -5.08 1.39 10.89
C LYS A 144 -4.10 1.75 9.78
N PHE A 145 -2.90 1.17 9.82
CA PHE A 145 -1.89 1.37 8.80
C PHE A 145 -2.38 0.90 7.41
N LEU A 146 -2.97 -0.30 7.34
CA LEU A 146 -3.53 -0.86 6.12
C LEU A 146 -4.66 0.05 5.57
N GLY A 147 -5.53 0.56 6.43
CA GLY A 147 -6.54 1.55 6.06
C GLY A 147 -5.94 2.82 5.47
N GLN A 148 -4.86 3.32 6.05
CA GLN A 148 -4.19 4.53 5.55
C GLN A 148 -3.53 4.32 4.17
N ILE A 149 -2.82 3.20 3.97
CA ILE A 149 -2.19 2.92 2.67
C ILE A 149 -3.23 2.63 1.58
N SER A 150 -4.38 2.05 1.95
CA SER A 150 -5.49 1.76 1.03
C SER A 150 -6.45 2.94 0.83
N GLY A 151 -6.42 3.96 1.69
CA GLY A 151 -7.37 5.08 1.67
C GLY A 151 -8.78 4.69 2.12
N THR A 152 -8.86 3.73 3.04
CA THR A 152 -10.07 3.13 3.58
C THR A 152 -10.11 3.28 5.11
N GLU A 153 -9.70 4.44 5.62
CA GLU A 153 -9.55 4.71 7.05
C GLU A 153 -10.87 4.51 7.82
N THR A 154 -12.00 4.86 7.21
CA THR A 154 -13.33 4.63 7.80
C THR A 154 -13.65 3.14 7.96
N GLN A 155 -13.22 2.31 7.01
CA GLN A 155 -13.39 0.86 7.04
C GLN A 155 -12.43 0.24 8.05
N ALA A 156 -11.20 0.72 8.12
CA ALA A 156 -10.24 0.33 9.15
C ALA A 156 -10.77 0.62 10.56
N ASP A 157 -11.36 1.80 10.80
CA ASP A 157 -11.97 2.11 12.10
C ASP A 157 -13.13 1.18 12.46
N LYS A 158 -13.93 0.76 11.47
CA LYS A 158 -14.99 -0.24 11.68
C LYS A 158 -14.40 -1.61 12.00
N ALA A 159 -13.38 -2.04 11.27
CA ALA A 159 -12.68 -3.30 11.50
C ALA A 159 -12.04 -3.34 12.88
N VAL A 160 -11.38 -2.24 13.30
CA VAL A 160 -10.80 -2.08 14.64
C VAL A 160 -11.87 -2.20 15.72
N LYS A 161 -13.00 -1.49 15.60
CA LYS A 161 -14.11 -1.59 16.57
C LYS A 161 -14.66 -3.01 16.67
N SER A 162 -14.83 -3.69 15.54
CA SER A 162 -15.29 -5.08 15.51
C SER A 162 -14.29 -6.02 16.19
N TYR A 163 -13.00 -5.85 15.88
CA TYR A 163 -11.92 -6.62 16.47
C TYR A 163 -11.82 -6.43 17.99
N GLU A 164 -11.76 -5.18 18.46
CA GLU A 164 -11.68 -4.86 19.88
C GLU A 164 -12.92 -5.34 20.65
N GLY A 165 -14.11 -5.19 20.06
CA GLY A 165 -15.34 -5.74 20.62
C GLY A 165 -15.31 -7.27 20.75
N GLY A 166 -14.77 -7.97 19.74
CA GLY A 166 -14.57 -9.42 19.80
C GLY A 166 -13.58 -9.85 20.88
N VAL A 167 -12.45 -9.15 21.00
CA VAL A 167 -11.45 -9.40 22.06
C VAL A 167 -12.05 -9.16 23.44
N GLN A 168 -12.81 -8.08 23.62
CA GLN A 168 -13.44 -7.76 24.89
C GLN A 168 -14.49 -8.79 25.28
N LYS A 169 -15.35 -9.19 24.33
CA LYS A 169 -16.33 -10.25 24.54
C LYS A 169 -15.65 -11.57 24.94
N ALA A 170 -14.58 -11.95 24.25
CA ALA A 170 -13.84 -13.17 24.57
C ALA A 170 -13.24 -13.13 25.98
N LYS A 171 -12.74 -11.96 26.43
CA LYS A 171 -12.25 -11.78 27.82
C LYS A 171 -13.35 -11.90 28.85
N GLU A 172 -14.52 -11.31 28.59
CA GLU A 172 -15.68 -11.38 29.49
C GLU A 172 -16.19 -12.81 29.62
N GLU A 173 -16.32 -13.53 28.50
CA GLU A 173 -16.70 -14.94 28.50
C GLU A 173 -15.65 -15.81 29.21
N ALA A 174 -14.36 -15.57 28.97
CA ALA A 174 -13.27 -16.32 29.62
C ALA A 174 -13.23 -16.12 31.14
N ALA A 175 -13.65 -14.96 31.65
CA ALA A 175 -13.68 -14.67 33.09
C ALA A 175 -14.66 -15.58 33.86
N ALA A 176 -15.61 -16.22 33.17
CA ALA A 176 -16.51 -17.21 33.77
C ALA A 176 -15.83 -18.56 34.05
N PHE A 177 -14.60 -18.77 33.56
CA PHE A 177 -13.89 -20.04 33.67
C PHE A 177 -12.61 -19.91 34.51
N THR A 178 -12.24 -20.99 35.17
CA THR A 178 -10.93 -21.08 35.84
C THR A 178 -9.84 -21.29 34.78
N PRO A 179 -8.73 -20.51 34.77
CA PRO A 179 -7.67 -20.66 33.77
C PRO A 179 -7.09 -22.07 33.74
N ALA A 180 -7.15 -22.71 32.57
CA ALA A 180 -6.46 -23.98 32.34
C ALA A 180 -4.95 -23.76 32.25
N ARG A 181 -4.17 -24.75 32.70
CA ARG A 181 -2.73 -24.78 32.44
C ARG A 181 -2.50 -25.35 31.05
N ILE A 182 -2.00 -24.53 30.14
CA ILE A 182 -1.81 -24.88 28.73
C ILE A 182 -0.32 -24.73 28.41
N ALA A 183 0.22 -25.68 27.64
CA ALA A 183 1.49 -25.53 26.95
C ALA A 183 1.20 -25.27 25.47
N VAL A 184 1.73 -24.17 24.93
CA VAL A 184 1.73 -23.89 23.49
C VAL A 184 3.11 -24.30 22.99
N LEU A 185 3.15 -25.30 22.11
CA LEU A 185 4.36 -25.89 21.55
C LEU A 185 4.64 -25.31 20.16
#